data_AF-A0A832H936-F1
#
_entry.id   AF-A0A832H936-F1
#
_cell.length_a   1.000
_cell.length_b   1.000
_cell.length_c   1.000
_cell.angle_alpha   90.00
_cell.angle_beta   90.00
_cell.angle_gamma   90.00
#
_symmetry.space_group_name_H-M   'P 1'
#
loop_
_entity.id
_entity.type
_entity.pdbx_description
1 polymer ?
#
loop_
_entity_poly.entity_id
_entity_poly.type
_entity_poly.pdbx_seq_one_letter_code
_entity_poly.pdbx_strand_id
1 'polypeptide(L)' 'VEIWLENVKNPSTGGMFYFNLQVQSPGDLPLYRYLGTWVIQIS' A
#
# COMPACT_ATOMS: atom_id res chain seq x y z
N VAL A 1 -4.48 -12.00 3.17
CA VAL A 1 -4.00 -11.40 1.92
C VAL A 1 -2.53 -11.15 2.10
N GLU A 2 -1.72 -11.66 1.19
CA GLU A 2 -0.28 -11.44 1.16
C GLU A 2 0.01 -10.41 0.07
N ILE A 3 0.87 -9.44 0.36
CA ILE A 3 1.19 -8.34 -0.56
C ILE A 3 2.71 -8.36 -0.75
N TRP A 4 3.13 -8.62 -1.98
CA TRP A 4 4.53 -8.56 -2.38
C TRP A 4 4.77 -7.24 -3.12
N LEU A 5 5.73 -6.46 -2.64
CA LEU A 5 6.19 -5.24 -3.28
C LEU A 5 7.45 -5.55 -4.08
N GLU A 6 7.28 -5.76 -5.39
CA GLU A 6 8.40 -6.06 -6.30
C GLU A 6 8.85 -4.82 -7.07
N ASN A 7 10.15 -4.73 -7.35
CA ASN A 7 10.76 -3.63 -8.10
C ASN A 7 10.44 -2.22 -7.54
N VAL A 8 10.39 -2.09 -6.22
CA VAL A 8 10.13 -0.81 -5.55
C VAL A 8 11.41 0.00 -5.43
N LYS A 9 11.36 1.26 -5.88
CA LYS A 9 12.41 2.24 -5.64
C LYS A 9 12.12 2.99 -4.35
N ASN A 10 12.96 2.77 -3.33
CA ASN A 10 12.85 3.50 -2.08
C ASN A 10 13.23 4.99 -2.27
N PRO A 11 12.59 5.90 -1.52
CA PRO A 11 13.00 7.30 -1.44
C PRO A 11 14.47 7.42 -1.03
N SER A 12 15.17 8.45 -1.54
CA SER A 12 16.59 8.66 -1.27
C SER A 12 16.88 9.16 0.15
N THR A 13 15.87 9.68 0.84
CA THR A 13 15.92 10.10 2.23
C THR A 13 15.08 9.16 3.08
N GLY A 14 15.64 8.69 4.20
CA GLY A 14 14.89 7.93 5.19
C GLY A 14 13.71 8.72 5.78
N GLY A 15 12.78 8.01 6.40
CA GLY A 15 11.57 8.60 6.98
C GLY A 15 10.48 7.58 7.26
N MET A 16 9.35 8.10 7.74
CA MET A 16 8.13 7.34 8.00
C MET A 16 7.15 7.52 6.84
N PHE A 17 6.75 6.41 6.22
CA PHE A 17 5.88 6.40 5.05
C PHE A 17 4.58 5.68 5.38
N TYR A 18 3.46 6.30 5.02
CA TYR A 18 2.13 5.76 5.25
C TYR A 18 1.55 5.24 3.93
N PHE A 19 1.26 3.95 3.87
CA PHE A 19 0.65 3.30 2.72
C PHE A 19 -0.80 2.94 3.05
N ASN A 20 -1.74 3.56 2.36
CA ASN A 20 -3.15 3.19 2.47
C ASN A 20 -3.46 2.14 1.41
N LEU A 21 -3.86 0.95 1.87
CA LEU A 21 -4.18 -0.16 0.99
C LEU A 21 -5.68 -0.23 0.79
N GLN A 22 -6.07 -0.29 -0.48
CA GLN A 22 -7.45 -0.44 -0.89
C GLN A 22 -7.54 -1.45 -2.03
N VAL A 23 -8.58 -2.28 -2.00
CA VAL A 23 -8.85 -3.29 -3.03
C VAL A 23 -10.13 -2.95 -3.77
N GLN A 24 -10.08 -3.12 -5.09
CA GLN A 24 -11.25 -3.12 -5.95
C GLN A 24 -11.36 -4.50 -6.59
N SER A 25 -12.48 -5.18 -6.35
CA SER A 25 -12.76 -6.47 -6.98
C SER A 25 -13.40 -6.24 -8.36
N PRO A 26 -12.96 -6.93 -9.42
CA PRO A 26 -13.66 -6.92 -10.70
C PRO A 26 -15.11 -7.43 -10.52
N GLY A 27 -16.10 -6.68 -11.03
CA GLY A 27 -17.51 -7.05 -10.96
C GLY A 27 -18.27 -6.55 -9.72
N ASP A 28 -17.59 -5.93 -8.76
CA ASP A 28 -18.23 -5.20 -7.66
C ASP A 28 -18.54 -3.75 -8.07
N LEU A 29 -19.37 -3.06 -7.27
CA LEU A 29 -19.54 -1.61 -7.36
C LEU A 29 -18.16 -0.92 -7.35
N PRO A 30 -17.98 0.23 -8.03
CA PRO A 30 -16.73 0.99 -8.06
C PRO A 30 -16.48 1.71 -6.72
N LEU A 31 -16.42 0.93 -5.65
CA LEU A 31 -16.17 1.38 -4.30
C LEU A 31 -14.94 0.64 -3.79
N TYR A 32 -13.88 1.39 -3.52
CA TYR A 32 -12.67 0.86 -2.94
C TYR A 32 -12.93 0.36 -1.52
N ARG A 33 -12.59 -0.91 -1.25
CA ARG A 33 -12.62 -1.46 0.10
C ARG A 33 -11.30 -1.16 0.79
N TYR A 34 -11.37 -0.39 1.87
CA TYR A 34 -10.22 -0.08 2.69
C TYR A 34 -9.74 -1.33 3.44
N LEU A 35 -8.43 -1.61 3.35
CA LEU A 35 -7.79 -2.75 4.01
C LEU A 35 -6.94 -2.34 5.21
N GLY A 36 -6.49 -1.08 5.29
CA GLY A 36 -5.69 -0.56 6.40
C GLY A 36 -4.61 0.44 5.98
N THR A 37 -3.98 1.05 6.99
CA THR A 37 -2.78 1.88 6.83
C THR A 37 -1.57 1.09 7.30
N TRP A 38 -0.56 1.02 6.46
CA TRP A 38 0.70 0.34 6.74
C TRP A 38 1.77 1.41 6.88
N VAL A 39 2.42 1.43 8.04
CA VAL A 39 3.47 2.39 8.34
C VAL A 39 4.82 1.71 8.13
N ILE A 40 5.60 2.23 7.20
CA ILE A 40 6.93 1.71 6.85
C ILE A 40 7.95 2.76 7.24
N GLN A 41 8.90 2.37 8.08
CA GLN A 41 10.09 3.16 8.34
C GLN A 41 11.18 2.72 7.38
N ILE A 42 11.69 3.66 6.59
CA ILE A 42 12.86 3.45 5.74
C ILE A 42 14.01 4.23 6.40
N SER A 43 15.09 3.54 6.79
CA SER A 43 16.28 4.12 7.41
C SER A 43 17.48 4.03 6.49
#